data_AF-A0A645JGF9-F1
#
_entry.id   AF-A0A645JGF9-F1
#
_cell.length_a   1.000
_cell.length_b   1.000
_cell.length_c   1.000
_cell.angle_alpha   90.00
_cell.angle_beta   90.00
_cell.angle_gamma   90.00
#
_symmetry.space_group_name_H-M   'P 1'
#
loop_
_entity.id
_entity.type
_entity.pdbx_description
1 polymer ?
#
loop_
_entity_poly.entity_id
_entity_poly.type
_entity_poly.pdbx_seq_one_letter_code
_entity_poly.pdbx_strand_id
1 'polypeptide(L)'
;MLPELKQFVGERIIVGHDLINNDMKNLLQVGQAMGISFDNQVFDTLHFARRFMPGTCGLSHLTEILQIPWEGRHRAANDAQANMEVFEKLKILYYLMDREGIRLNEKEIAKVAHNTEAYLGVQDKFRFSY
;
A
#
# COMPACT_ATOMS: atom_id res chain seq x y z
N MET A 1 13.30 20.93 -5.88
CA MET A 1 12.38 19.77 -5.84
C MET A 1 12.60 18.88 -4.62
N LEU A 2 13.82 18.39 -4.34
CA LEU A 2 14.04 17.45 -3.23
C LEU A 2 13.85 18.06 -1.82
N PRO A 3 14.30 19.30 -1.52
CA PRO A 3 13.98 19.96 -0.24
C PRO A 3 12.47 20.11 -0.02
N GLU A 4 11.74 20.52 -1.06
CA GLU A 4 10.29 20.71 -1.04
C GLU A 4 9.58 19.37 -0.84
N LEU A 5 10.10 18.30 -1.45
CA LEU A 5 9.62 16.94 -1.20
C LEU A 5 9.85 16.50 0.25
N LYS A 6 11.04 16.74 0.82
CA LYS A 6 11.31 16.42 2.24
C LYS A 6 10.39 17.20 3.17
N GLN A 7 10.16 18.48 2.90
CA GLN A 7 9.21 19.29 3.65
C GLN A 7 7.77 18.76 3.51
N PHE A 8 7.37 18.39 2.31
CA PHE A 8 6.04 17.84 2.03
C PHE A 8 5.81 16.52 2.78
N VAL A 9 6.74 15.56 2.69
CA VAL A 9 6.66 14.27 3.37
C VAL A 9 6.73 14.44 4.88
N GLY A 10 7.63 15.29 5.38
CA GLY A 10 7.86 15.53 6.80
C GLY A 10 8.34 14.27 7.51
N GLU A 11 7.71 13.93 8.64
CA GLU A 11 7.98 12.72 9.43
C GLU A 11 6.97 11.58 9.16
N ARG A 12 6.08 11.75 8.18
CA ARG A 12 5.02 10.78 7.89
C ARG A 12 5.61 9.46 7.37
N ILE A 13 4.86 8.38 7.60
CA ILE A 13 5.15 7.07 7.02
C ILE A 13 4.92 7.15 5.51
N ILE A 14 5.89 6.67 4.73
CA ILE A 14 5.77 6.58 3.27
C ILE A 14 5.17 5.21 2.93
N VAL A 15 3.99 5.21 2.33
CA VAL A 15 3.29 3.99 1.91
C VAL A 15 3.36 3.88 0.39
N GLY A 16 3.75 2.71 -0.12
CA GLY A 16 3.92 2.51 -1.56
C GLY A 16 4.12 1.04 -1.91
N HIS A 17 4.16 0.74 -3.21
CA HIS A 17 4.31 -0.62 -3.70
C HIS A 17 5.74 -0.88 -4.15
N ASP A 18 6.42 -1.87 -3.57
CA ASP A 18 7.82 -2.21 -3.86
C ASP A 18 8.81 -1.07 -3.58
N LEU A 19 8.48 -0.21 -2.61
CA LEU A 19 9.29 0.94 -2.23
C LEU A 19 10.70 0.55 -1.79
N ILE A 20 10.82 -0.55 -1.04
CA ILE A 20 12.10 -0.97 -0.45
C ILE A 20 13.11 -1.35 -1.54
N ASN A 21 12.63 -2.00 -2.62
CA ASN A 21 13.51 -2.46 -3.69
C ASN A 21 13.70 -1.43 -4.80
N ASN A 22 12.81 -0.45 -4.93
CA ASN A 22 12.80 0.51 -6.02
C ASN A 22 12.97 1.95 -5.52
N ASP A 23 11.88 2.66 -5.24
CA ASP A 23 11.86 4.12 -5.06
C ASP A 23 12.76 4.62 -3.94
N MET A 24 12.84 3.90 -2.82
CA MET A 24 13.67 4.32 -1.68
C MET A 24 15.16 4.30 -2.00
N LYS A 25 15.63 3.39 -2.86
CA LYS A 25 17.05 3.36 -3.27
C LYS A 25 17.43 4.65 -3.98
N ASN A 26 16.62 5.06 -4.95
CA ASN A 26 16.84 6.30 -5.70
C ASN A 26 16.69 7.53 -4.81
N LEU A 27 15.66 7.56 -3.96
CA LEU A 27 15.42 8.68 -3.04
C LEU A 27 16.58 8.90 -2.08
N LEU A 28 17.08 7.82 -1.47
CA LEU A 28 18.22 7.86 -0.55
C LEU A 28 19.52 8.27 -1.25
N GLN A 29 19.77 7.73 -2.45
CA GLN A 29 20.95 8.07 -3.23
C GLN A 29 20.99 9.57 -3.60
N VAL A 30 19.88 10.10 -4.13
CA VAL A 30 19.80 11.52 -4.51
C VAL A 30 19.80 12.41 -3.27
N GLY A 31 19.13 11.99 -2.18
CA GLY A 31 19.18 12.66 -0.89
C GLY A 31 20.60 12.82 -0.36
N GLN A 32 21.36 11.72 -0.33
CA GLN A 32 22.75 11.72 0.10
C GLN A 32 23.62 12.68 -0.74
N ALA A 33 23.43 12.70 -2.06
CA ALA A 33 24.16 13.60 -2.95
C ALA A 33 23.85 15.10 -2.69
N MET A 34 22.68 15.41 -2.14
CA MET A 34 22.25 16.78 -1.81
C MET A 34 22.38 17.13 -0.32
N GLY A 35 22.91 16.23 0.51
CA GLY A 35 22.97 16.43 1.97
C GLY A 35 21.60 16.42 2.66
N ILE A 36 20.59 15.78 2.06
CA ILE A 36 19.22 15.67 2.58
C ILE A 36 18.96 14.22 3.00
N SER A 37 18.66 13.99 4.27
CA SER A 37 18.30 12.66 4.78
C SER A 37 16.80 12.39 4.66
N PHE A 38 16.47 11.16 4.24
CA PHE A 38 15.13 10.59 4.35
C PHE A 38 15.20 9.42 5.33
N ASP A 39 14.70 9.65 6.54
CA ASP A 39 14.65 8.74 7.68
C ASP A 39 13.23 8.26 8.00
N ASN A 40 12.30 8.54 7.09
CA ASN A 40 10.90 8.16 7.20
C ASN A 40 10.76 6.64 7.30
N GLN A 41 9.84 6.19 8.17
CA GLN A 41 9.38 4.82 8.14
C GLN A 41 8.68 4.52 6.80
N VAL A 42 8.86 3.31 6.31
CA VAL A 42 8.31 2.86 5.02
C VAL A 42 7.38 1.68 5.25
N PHE A 43 6.20 1.75 4.64
CA PHE A 43 5.26 0.64 4.57
C PHE A 43 5.16 0.13 3.13
N ASP A 44 5.68 -1.06 2.88
CA ASP A 44 5.69 -1.68 1.56
C ASP A 44 4.48 -2.60 1.37
N THR A 45 3.54 -2.18 0.51
CA THR A 45 2.30 -2.92 0.27
C THR A 45 2.54 -4.23 -0.47
N LEU A 46 3.63 -4.38 -1.23
CA LEU A 46 3.99 -5.65 -1.89
C LEU A 46 4.32 -6.71 -0.83
N HIS A 47 5.15 -6.35 0.15
CA HIS A 47 5.52 -7.26 1.23
C HIS A 47 4.33 -7.56 2.13
N PHE A 48 3.48 -6.56 2.38
CA PHE A 48 2.26 -6.77 3.15
C PHE A 48 1.27 -7.71 2.45
N ALA A 49 1.06 -7.54 1.13
CA ALA A 49 0.17 -8.39 0.34
C ALA A 49 0.56 -9.88 0.38
N ARG A 50 1.87 -10.17 0.34
CA ARG A 50 2.40 -11.55 0.40
C ARG A 50 2.04 -12.31 1.68
N ARG A 51 1.64 -11.61 2.75
CA ARG A 51 1.15 -12.27 3.98
C ARG A 51 -0.22 -12.93 3.79
N PHE A 52 -1.03 -12.42 2.85
CA PHE A 52 -2.41 -12.84 2.62
C PHE A 52 -2.58 -13.63 1.32
N MET A 53 -1.77 -13.33 0.31
CA MET A 53 -1.85 -13.94 -1.00
C MET A 53 -0.51 -14.63 -1.34
N PRO A 54 -0.50 -15.96 -1.51
CA PRO A 54 0.68 -16.66 -1.98
C PRO A 54 0.91 -16.37 -3.48
N GLY A 55 2.18 -16.25 -3.89
CA GLY A 55 2.55 -16.11 -5.31
C GLY A 55 2.90 -14.67 -5.73
N THR A 56 2.44 -14.27 -6.92
CA THR A 56 2.67 -12.94 -7.47
C THR A 56 1.87 -11.91 -6.69
N CYS A 57 2.46 -10.78 -6.32
CA CYS A 57 1.75 -9.69 -5.63
C CYS A 57 2.08 -8.33 -6.24
N GLY A 58 2.51 -8.30 -7.50
CA GLY A 58 2.73 -7.03 -8.20
C GLY A 58 1.43 -6.24 -8.31
N LEU A 59 1.52 -4.91 -8.36
CA LEU A 59 0.36 -4.01 -8.34
C LEU A 59 -0.73 -4.41 -9.35
N SER A 60 -0.31 -4.80 -10.55
CA SER A 60 -1.18 -5.33 -11.62
C SER A 60 -2.07 -6.49 -11.19
N HIS A 61 -1.48 -7.47 -10.52
CA HIS A 61 -2.18 -8.66 -10.08
C HIS A 61 -3.07 -8.36 -8.89
N LEU A 62 -2.60 -7.50 -7.96
CA LEU A 62 -3.40 -7.08 -6.82
C LEU A 62 -4.63 -6.29 -7.25
N THR A 63 -4.49 -5.36 -8.20
CA THR A 63 -5.64 -4.61 -8.71
C THR A 63 -6.68 -5.51 -9.37
N GLU A 64 -6.25 -6.59 -10.03
CA GLU A 64 -7.15 -7.55 -10.66
C GLU A 64 -7.92 -8.38 -9.61
N ILE A 65 -7.22 -9.01 -8.67
CA ILE A 65 -7.84 -9.83 -7.61
C ILE A 65 -8.77 -8.98 -6.73
N LEU A 66 -8.33 -7.77 -6.38
CA LEU A 66 -9.08 -6.86 -5.50
C LEU A 66 -10.13 -6.04 -6.25
N GLN A 67 -10.28 -6.25 -7.56
CA GLN A 67 -11.25 -5.57 -8.44
C GLN A 67 -11.15 -4.04 -8.36
N ILE A 68 -9.93 -3.53 -8.33
CA ILE A 68 -9.63 -2.09 -8.31
C ILE A 68 -9.50 -1.61 -9.76
N PRO A 69 -10.33 -0.65 -10.21
CA PRO A 69 -10.14 0.00 -11.49
C PRO A 69 -8.79 0.70 -11.55
N TRP A 70 -8.01 0.43 -12.59
CA TRP A 70 -6.70 1.05 -12.77
C TRP A 70 -6.58 1.71 -14.16
N GLU A 71 -7.25 2.85 -14.28
CA GLU A 71 -7.17 3.69 -15.48
C GLU A 71 -5.80 4.38 -15.58
N GLY A 72 -5.25 4.51 -16.78
CA GLY A 72 -4.00 5.25 -17.00
C GLY A 72 -2.77 4.60 -16.36
N ARG A 73 -2.71 3.27 -16.35
CA ARG A 73 -1.59 2.43 -15.91
C ARG A 73 -0.24 2.96 -16.40
N HIS A 74 0.79 2.82 -15.55
CA HIS A 74 2.18 3.24 -15.80
C HIS A 74 2.38 4.76 -15.74
N ARG A 75 1.43 5.48 -15.14
CA ARG A 75 1.64 6.87 -14.71
C ARG A 75 1.75 6.89 -13.20
N ALA A 76 2.82 7.52 -12.69
CA ALA A 76 3.13 7.53 -11.26
C ALA A 76 1.95 7.94 -10.37
N ALA A 77 1.17 8.95 -10.76
CA ALA A 77 -0.01 9.40 -10.01
C ALA A 77 -1.13 8.33 -9.99
N ASN A 78 -1.41 7.71 -11.13
CA ASN A 78 -2.41 6.67 -11.27
C ASN A 78 -2.00 5.40 -10.52
N ASP A 79 -0.71 5.06 -10.54
CA ASP A 79 -0.15 3.92 -9.82
C ASP A 79 -0.18 4.15 -8.30
N ALA A 80 0.08 5.38 -7.83
CA ALA A 80 -0.06 5.76 -6.42
C ALA A 80 -1.52 5.68 -5.95
N GLN A 81 -2.48 6.10 -6.77
CA GLN A 81 -3.91 5.98 -6.48
C GLN A 81 -4.35 4.51 -6.39
N ALA A 82 -3.97 3.68 -7.37
CA ALA A 82 -4.26 2.25 -7.33
C ALA A 82 -3.63 1.58 -6.10
N ASN A 83 -2.40 1.94 -5.73
CA ASN A 83 -1.75 1.44 -4.53
C ASN A 83 -2.45 1.88 -3.24
N MET A 84 -2.99 3.09 -3.17
CA MET A 84 -3.80 3.54 -2.03
C MET A 84 -5.03 2.64 -1.85
N GLU A 85 -5.74 2.34 -2.93
CA GLU A 85 -6.89 1.43 -2.89
C GLU A 85 -6.49 0.01 -2.47
N VAL A 86 -5.38 -0.50 -3.01
CA VAL A 86 -4.81 -1.80 -2.59
C VAL A 86 -4.54 -1.80 -1.09
N PHE A 87 -3.88 -0.77 -0.57
CA PHE A 87 -3.57 -0.64 0.85
C PHE A 87 -4.82 -0.69 1.73
N GLU A 88 -5.89 0.01 1.35
CA GLU A 88 -7.17 -0.01 2.06
C GLU A 88 -7.79 -1.41 2.12
N LYS A 89 -7.75 -2.16 1.00
CA LYS A 89 -8.25 -3.55 0.98
C LYS A 89 -7.35 -4.48 1.81
N LEU A 90 -6.02 -4.32 1.75
CA LEU A 90 -5.09 -5.12 2.55
C LEU A 90 -5.30 -4.94 4.05
N LYS A 91 -5.66 -3.73 4.52
CA LYS A 91 -6.04 -3.51 5.94
C LYS A 91 -7.24 -4.35 6.37
N ILE A 92 -8.22 -4.52 5.49
CA ILE A 92 -9.38 -5.38 5.76
C ILE A 92 -8.96 -6.85 5.82
N LEU A 93 -8.14 -7.31 4.87
CA LEU A 93 -7.61 -8.67 4.89
C LEU A 93 -6.79 -8.94 6.15
N TYR A 94 -5.97 -7.98 6.57
CA TYR A 94 -5.23 -8.05 7.82
C TYR A 94 -6.15 -8.24 9.02
N TYR A 95 -7.20 -7.41 9.13
CA TYR A 95 -8.15 -7.56 10.23
C TYR A 95 -8.82 -8.93 10.23
N LEU A 96 -9.37 -9.36 9.09
CA LEU A 96 -10.09 -10.63 9.02
C LEU A 96 -9.17 -11.83 9.27
N MET A 97 -7.98 -11.85 8.65
CA MET A 97 -7.14 -13.04 8.63
C MET A 97 -6.15 -13.12 9.80
N ASP A 98 -5.64 -11.99 10.25
CA ASP A 98 -4.63 -11.91 11.32
C ASP A 98 -5.27 -11.60 12.68
N ARG A 99 -6.25 -10.68 12.73
CA ARG A 99 -6.91 -10.30 14.00
C ARG A 99 -8.06 -11.22 14.37
N GLU A 100 -8.92 -11.58 13.42
CA GLU A 100 -10.09 -12.45 13.65
C GLU A 100 -9.80 -13.92 13.32
N GLY A 101 -8.63 -14.24 12.74
CA GLY A 101 -8.22 -15.61 12.44
C GLY A 101 -8.98 -16.31 11.31
N ILE A 102 -9.73 -15.55 10.51
CA ILE A 102 -10.52 -16.08 9.38
C ILE A 102 -9.56 -16.59 8.28
N ARG A 103 -9.88 -17.73 7.68
CA ARG A 103 -9.15 -18.25 6.52
C ARG A 103 -9.93 -17.94 5.26
N LEU A 104 -9.28 -17.21 4.35
CA LEU A 104 -9.85 -16.83 3.07
C LEU A 104 -9.02 -17.45 1.95
N ASN A 105 -9.67 -18.03 0.95
CA ASN A 105 -9.06 -18.33 -0.34
C ASN A 105 -9.17 -17.13 -1.29
N GLU A 106 -8.53 -17.21 -2.46
CA GLU A 106 -8.47 -16.12 -3.44
C GLU A 106 -9.86 -15.62 -3.90
N LYS A 107 -10.82 -16.54 -4.11
CA LYS A 107 -12.19 -16.16 -4.50
C LYS A 107 -12.92 -15.42 -3.38
N GLU A 108 -12.62 -15.75 -2.12
CA GLU A 108 -13.19 -15.08 -0.96
C GLU A 108 -12.54 -13.71 -0.73
N ILE A 109 -11.23 -13.60 -0.95
CA ILE A 109 -10.51 -12.31 -0.94
C ILE A 109 -11.13 -11.33 -1.93
N ALA A 110 -11.37 -11.77 -3.17
CA ALA A 110 -12.01 -10.94 -4.19
C ALA A 110 -13.42 -10.47 -3.78
N LYS A 111 -14.21 -11.33 -3.13
CA LYS A 111 -15.55 -10.99 -2.63
C LYS A 111 -15.50 -10.00 -1.46
N VAL A 112 -14.58 -10.19 -0.52
CA VAL A 112 -14.36 -9.27 0.60
C VAL A 112 -13.95 -7.89 0.07
N ALA A 113 -13.08 -7.86 -0.93
CA ALA A 113 -12.65 -6.62 -1.57
C ALA A 113 -13.81 -5.87 -2.22
N HIS A 114 -14.80 -6.56 -2.78
CA HIS A 114 -16.00 -5.96 -3.37
C HIS A 114 -16.93 -5.34 -2.32
N ASN A 115 -17.12 -6.01 -1.18
CA ASN A 115 -18.02 -5.57 -0.11
C ASN A 115 -17.30 -4.79 1.00
N THR A 116 -16.39 -3.89 0.63
CA THR A 116 -15.65 -3.04 1.58
C THR A 116 -16.56 -2.38 2.61
N GLU A 117 -17.75 -1.94 2.21
CA GLU A 117 -18.74 -1.28 3.08
C GLU A 117 -19.25 -2.14 4.22
N ALA A 118 -19.44 -3.44 3.98
CA ALA A 118 -19.80 -4.39 5.03
C ALA A 118 -18.70 -4.54 6.09
N TYR A 119 -17.45 -4.22 5.71
CA TYR A 119 -16.28 -4.21 6.58
C TYR A 119 -15.83 -2.79 6.95
N LEU A 120 -16.55 -1.72 6.56
CA LEU A 120 -16.17 -0.33 6.90
C LEU A 120 -16.25 -0.07 8.41
N GLY A 121 -17.09 -0.78 9.15
CA GLY A 121 -17.07 -0.77 10.63
C GLY A 121 -15.75 -1.26 11.25
N VAL A 122 -14.90 -1.91 10.44
CA VAL A 122 -13.50 -2.24 10.78
C VAL A 122 -12.56 -1.08 10.46
N GLN A 123 -12.79 -0.32 9.38
CA GLN A 123 -11.93 0.82 8.99
C GLN A 123 -11.96 1.98 9.99
N ASP A 124 -13.09 2.24 10.67
CA ASP A 124 -13.15 3.26 11.73
C ASP A 124 -12.25 2.93 12.95
N LYS A 125 -11.87 1.66 13.16
CA LYS A 125 -10.87 1.27 14.17
C LYS A 125 -9.43 1.66 13.80
N PHE A 126 -9.19 2.06 12.55
CA PHE A 126 -7.86 2.41 12.01
C PHE A 126 -7.72 3.89 11.65
N ARG A 127 -8.59 4.78 12.14
CA ARG A 127 -8.32 6.22 12.05
C ARG A 127 -7.03 6.52 12.78
N PHE A 128 -5.96 6.75 12.01
CA PHE A 128 -4.68 7.21 12.51
C PHE A 128 -4.94 8.48 13.33
N SER A 129 -4.76 8.37 14.64
CA SER A 129 -4.74 9.52 15.53
C SER A 129 -3.50 10.33 15.15
N TYR A 130 -3.73 11.52 14.59
CA TYR A 130 -2.69 12.53 14.37
C TYR A 130 -2.27 13.17 15.69
#